data_AF-A0A537F2V5-F1
#
_entry.id   AF-A0A537F2V5-F1
#
_cell.length_a   1.000
_cell.length_b   1.000
_cell.length_c   1.000
_cell.angle_alpha   90.00
_cell.angle_beta   90.00
_cell.angle_gamma   90.00
#
_symmetry.space_group_name_H-M   'P 1'
#
loop_
_entity.id
_entity.type
_entity.pdbx_description
1 polymer ?
#
loop_
_entity_poly.entity_id
_entity_poly.type
_entity_poly.pdbx_seq_one_letter_code
_entity_poly.pdbx_strand_id
1 'polypeptide(L)'
;MTGRSGAWIRCMALLFLGLALTSTSPVWVHADTAPTGIFRIMLMVPQPNQARQAWSLLVQNNLQALGIDAQRVVLDWPTIYARALTPSSDVLGKSYNNGGFDALFLGYALGIDADPWSYYHSSQFAPIGSNYYLWNNSQNDQLTTQIKQTIDQTQRLDLVRQWQAL
;
A
#
# COMPACT_ATOMS: atom_id res chain seq x y z
N MET A 1 18.44 -31.16 -75.21
CA MET A 1 18.77 -32.48 -74.61
C MET A 1 20.01 -32.29 -73.76
N THR A 2 20.06 -32.94 -72.58
CA THR A 2 20.92 -32.65 -71.40
C THR A 2 20.36 -31.48 -70.55
N GLY A 3 20.27 -31.51 -69.22
CA GLY A 3 20.60 -32.50 -68.19
C GLY A 3 20.13 -31.96 -66.83
N ARG A 4 19.73 -32.85 -65.91
CA ARG A 4 19.18 -32.57 -64.57
C ARG A 4 20.21 -31.89 -63.65
N SER A 5 19.81 -30.90 -62.86
CA SER A 5 20.10 -30.84 -61.40
C SER A 5 19.34 -29.68 -60.73
N GLY A 6 18.13 -29.96 -60.26
CA GLY A 6 17.41 -29.12 -59.30
C GLY A 6 17.58 -29.73 -57.92
N ALA A 7 18.78 -29.62 -57.37
CA ALA A 7 19.01 -29.77 -55.93
C ALA A 7 19.41 -28.39 -55.42
N TRP A 8 19.20 -28.14 -54.13
CA TRP A 8 19.42 -26.90 -53.39
C TRP A 8 18.15 -26.13 -53.03
N ILE A 9 17.95 -26.03 -51.71
CA ILE A 9 17.02 -25.16 -50.97
C ILE A 9 15.60 -25.71 -50.78
N ARG A 10 15.48 -26.83 -50.06
CA ARG A 10 14.36 -27.07 -49.12
C ARG A 10 14.83 -27.92 -47.94
N CYS A 11 15.68 -27.37 -47.09
CA CYS A 11 16.04 -27.97 -45.81
C CYS A 11 16.22 -26.84 -44.78
N MET A 12 15.13 -26.34 -44.21
CA MET A 12 15.14 -25.58 -42.95
C MET A 12 13.74 -25.37 -42.35
N ALA A 13 12.84 -26.33 -42.55
CA ALA A 13 11.66 -26.48 -41.70
C ALA A 13 11.95 -27.67 -40.80
N LEU A 14 12.60 -27.44 -39.65
CA LEU A 14 12.70 -28.33 -38.46
C LEU A 14 13.83 -27.87 -37.52
N LEU A 15 13.77 -26.63 -37.01
CA LEU A 15 14.68 -26.22 -35.93
C LEU A 15 14.15 -25.04 -35.09
N PHE A 16 12.87 -25.09 -34.72
CA PHE A 16 12.34 -24.33 -33.57
C PHE A 16 11.20 -25.10 -32.92
N LEU A 17 11.43 -26.39 -32.62
CA LEU A 17 10.52 -27.18 -31.78
C LEU A 17 11.08 -27.21 -30.35
N GLY A 18 10.69 -26.18 -29.60
CA GLY A 18 10.43 -26.24 -28.15
C GLY A 18 11.41 -27.01 -27.26
N LEU A 19 12.59 -26.45 -27.01
CA LEU A 19 13.26 -26.62 -25.71
C LEU A 19 12.51 -25.74 -24.68
N ALA A 20 11.36 -26.23 -24.24
CA ALA A 20 10.59 -25.66 -23.14
C ALA A 20 10.09 -26.77 -22.23
N LEU A 21 11.01 -27.60 -21.72
CA LEU A 21 10.70 -28.54 -20.66
C LEU A 21 11.84 -28.54 -19.66
N THR A 22 11.46 -28.34 -18.38
CA THR A 22 12.27 -28.33 -17.16
C THR A 22 12.80 -26.98 -16.66
N SER A 23 11.98 -25.92 -16.69
CA SER A 23 11.99 -25.00 -15.55
C SER A 23 10.97 -25.51 -14.52
N THR A 24 11.38 -26.40 -13.62
CA THR A 24 10.64 -26.64 -12.38
C THR A 24 10.86 -25.48 -11.42
N SER A 25 10.58 -24.26 -11.87
CA SER A 25 10.22 -23.22 -10.92
C SER A 25 8.81 -23.59 -10.47
N PRO A 26 8.51 -23.68 -9.16
CA PRO A 26 7.14 -23.80 -8.74
C PRO A 26 6.39 -22.59 -9.28
N VAL A 27 5.58 -22.80 -10.33
CA VAL A 27 4.47 -21.91 -10.60
C VAL A 27 3.60 -22.07 -9.37
N TRP A 28 3.71 -21.13 -8.45
CA TRP A 28 2.72 -20.97 -7.41
C TRP A 28 1.44 -20.60 -8.14
N VAL A 29 0.67 -21.62 -8.52
CA VAL A 29 -0.75 -21.47 -8.78
C VAL A 29 -1.33 -21.05 -7.44
N HIS A 30 -1.37 -19.74 -7.21
CA HIS A 30 -2.10 -19.18 -6.09
C HIS A 30 -3.53 -19.61 -6.32
N ALA A 31 -4.09 -20.38 -5.39
CA ALA A 31 -5.48 -20.80 -5.48
C ALA A 31 -6.33 -19.55 -5.72
N ASP A 32 -6.94 -19.48 -6.91
CA ASP A 32 -7.90 -18.46 -7.25
C ASP A 32 -8.99 -18.51 -6.18
N THR A 33 -9.20 -17.37 -5.52
CA THR A 33 -10.17 -17.11 -4.45
C THR A 33 -9.83 -17.75 -3.10
N ALA A 34 -9.24 -16.93 -2.23
CA ALA A 34 -9.39 -17.09 -0.79
C ALA A 34 -10.87 -17.31 -0.43
N PRO A 35 -11.21 -18.12 0.60
CA PRO A 35 -12.57 -18.21 1.08
C PRO A 35 -13.08 -16.80 1.43
N THR A 36 -14.15 -16.36 0.76
CA THR A 36 -14.88 -15.16 1.14
C THR A 36 -15.49 -15.41 2.52
N GLY A 37 -14.88 -14.89 3.60
CA GLY A 37 -15.59 -14.94 4.88
C GLY A 37 -14.86 -14.74 6.20
N ILE A 38 -13.53 -14.71 6.30
CA ILE A 38 -12.89 -14.54 7.64
C ILE A 38 -12.48 -13.09 7.90
N PHE A 39 -11.83 -12.43 6.92
CA PHE A 39 -11.37 -11.05 7.06
C PHE A 39 -11.40 -10.34 5.71
N ARG A 40 -12.07 -9.18 5.67
CA ARG A 40 -12.15 -8.29 4.51
C ARG A 40 -11.60 -6.92 4.89
N ILE A 41 -10.85 -6.32 3.96
CA ILE A 41 -10.30 -4.96 4.11
C ILE A 41 -10.59 -4.12 2.87
N MET A 42 -11.13 -2.92 3.06
CA MET A 42 -11.34 -1.94 1.98
C MET A 42 -10.16 -0.96 1.88
N LEU A 43 -9.51 -0.98 0.73
CA LEU A 43 -8.44 -0.06 0.32
C LEU A 43 -9.08 1.17 -0.33
N MET A 44 -9.15 2.28 0.40
CA MET A 44 -9.65 3.56 -0.06
C MET A 44 -8.55 4.33 -0.80
N VAL A 45 -8.83 4.74 -2.05
CA VAL A 45 -7.82 5.32 -2.95
C VAL A 45 -8.34 6.62 -3.57
N PRO A 46 -7.57 7.72 -3.54
CA PRO A 46 -7.96 8.96 -4.20
C PRO A 46 -7.87 8.86 -5.72
N GLN A 47 -8.93 9.29 -6.40
CA GLN A 47 -9.03 9.31 -7.86
C GLN A 47 -7.92 10.10 -8.58
N PRO A 48 -7.52 11.32 -8.18
CA PRO A 48 -6.65 12.14 -9.03
C PRO A 48 -5.20 11.64 -9.17
N ASN A 49 -4.74 10.69 -8.34
CA ASN A 49 -3.34 10.28 -8.31
C ASN A 49 -3.12 8.88 -8.91
N GLN A 50 -2.64 8.84 -10.16
CA GLN A 50 -2.39 7.59 -10.88
C GLN A 50 -1.36 6.68 -10.20
N ALA A 51 -0.31 7.26 -9.60
CA ALA A 51 0.69 6.47 -8.88
C ALA A 51 0.08 5.75 -7.66
N ARG A 52 -0.79 6.43 -6.89
CA ARG A 52 -1.51 5.80 -5.76
C ARG A 52 -2.45 4.69 -6.25
N GLN A 53 -3.12 4.88 -7.37
CA GLN A 53 -3.95 3.82 -7.95
C GLN A 53 -3.12 2.60 -8.35
N ALA A 54 -1.98 2.79 -9.02
CA ALA A 54 -1.07 1.69 -9.37
C ALA A 54 -0.56 0.93 -8.14
N TRP A 55 -0.09 1.66 -7.12
CA TRP A 55 0.35 1.06 -5.86
C TRP A 55 -0.77 0.31 -5.14
N SER A 56 -1.97 0.87 -5.12
CA SER A 56 -3.12 0.22 -4.47
C SER A 56 -3.56 -1.08 -5.15
N LEU A 57 -3.43 -1.17 -6.48
CA LEU A 57 -3.68 -2.40 -7.23
C LEU A 57 -2.64 -3.47 -6.89
N LEU A 58 -1.36 -3.09 -6.82
CA LEU A 58 -0.29 -4.02 -6.44
C LEU A 58 -0.49 -4.56 -5.01
N VAL A 59 -0.79 -3.67 -4.05
CA VAL A 59 -1.06 -4.05 -2.66
C VAL A 59 -2.30 -4.95 -2.59
N GLN A 60 -3.38 -4.62 -3.30
CA GLN A 60 -4.56 -5.48 -3.37
C GLN A 60 -4.21 -6.89 -3.84
N ASN A 61 -3.50 -7.01 -4.97
CA ASN A 61 -3.13 -8.30 -5.55
C ASN A 61 -2.28 -9.13 -4.58
N ASN A 62 -1.31 -8.49 -3.90
CA ASN A 62 -0.46 -9.18 -2.93
C ASN A 62 -1.23 -9.64 -1.69
N LEU A 63 -2.18 -8.85 -1.19
CA LEU A 63 -3.04 -9.27 -0.08
C LEU A 63 -3.95 -10.44 -0.49
N GLN A 64 -4.53 -10.38 -1.68
CA GLN A 64 -5.36 -11.46 -2.23
C GLN A 64 -4.56 -12.75 -2.44
N ALA A 65 -3.31 -12.64 -2.91
CA ALA A 65 -2.38 -13.76 -3.04
C ALA A 65 -2.09 -14.46 -1.68
N LEU A 66 -2.17 -13.71 -0.57
CA LEU A 66 -2.02 -14.23 0.78
C LEU A 66 -3.33 -14.73 1.40
N GLY A 67 -4.44 -14.75 0.65
CA GLY A 67 -5.72 -15.22 1.15
C GLY A 67 -6.59 -14.16 1.83
N ILE A 68 -6.27 -12.87 1.71
CA ILE A 68 -7.06 -11.78 2.31
C ILE A 68 -8.09 -11.27 1.30
N ASP A 69 -9.35 -11.08 1.72
CA ASP A 69 -10.38 -10.40 0.90
C ASP A 69 -10.11 -8.88 0.88
N ALA A 70 -9.06 -8.48 0.15
CA ALA A 70 -8.72 -7.08 -0.07
C ALA A 70 -9.50 -6.54 -1.27
N GLN A 71 -10.31 -5.52 -1.01
CA GLN A 71 -11.12 -4.86 -2.03
C GLN A 71 -10.68 -3.41 -2.17
N ARG A 72 -10.73 -2.87 -3.38
CA ARG A 72 -10.29 -1.51 -3.67
C ARG A 72 -11.46 -0.64 -4.09
N VAL A 73 -11.50 0.59 -3.57
CA VAL A 73 -12.45 1.61 -4.01
C VAL A 73 -11.72 2.91 -4.32
N VAL A 74 -12.00 3.47 -5.49
CA VAL A 74 -11.46 4.75 -5.95
C VAL A 74 -12.53 5.82 -5.71
N LEU A 75 -12.21 6.85 -4.94
CA LEU A 75 -13.14 7.89 -4.52
C LEU A 75 -12.60 9.29 -4.86
N ASP A 76 -13.50 10.26 -5.00
CA ASP A 76 -13.14 11.68 -5.06
C ASP A 76 -12.56 12.18 -3.73
N TRP A 77 -11.84 13.30 -3.79
CA TRP A 77 -11.18 13.87 -2.62
C TRP A 77 -12.15 14.35 -1.53
N PRO A 78 -13.26 15.07 -1.84
CA PRO A 78 -14.23 15.45 -0.82
C PRO A 78 -14.77 14.27 -0.01
N THR A 79 -15.08 13.14 -0.66
CA THR A 79 -15.54 11.93 0.02
C THR A 79 -14.49 11.36 0.95
N ILE A 80 -13.23 11.28 0.51
CA ILE A 80 -12.12 10.82 1.37
C ILE A 80 -11.93 11.77 2.57
N TYR A 81 -11.94 13.07 2.31
CA TYR A 81 -11.74 14.10 3.32
C TYR A 81 -12.79 14.02 4.43
N ALA A 82 -14.07 13.87 4.06
CA ALA A 82 -15.18 13.73 5.00
C ALA A 82 -15.15 12.42 5.79
N ARG A 83 -14.62 11.33 5.22
CA ARG A 83 -14.62 10.00 5.87
C ARG A 83 -13.40 9.73 6.74
N ALA A 84 -12.26 10.32 6.39
CA ALA A 84 -10.98 10.04 7.05
C ALA A 84 -10.43 11.23 7.84
N LEU A 85 -10.34 12.41 7.23
CA LEU A 85 -9.63 13.54 7.82
C LEU A 85 -10.51 14.38 8.75
N THR A 86 -11.76 14.61 8.37
CA THR A 86 -12.75 15.37 9.14
C THR A 86 -14.05 14.58 9.37
N PRO A 87 -13.97 13.33 9.85
CA PRO A 87 -15.15 12.52 10.11
C PRO A 87 -16.03 13.14 11.19
N SER A 88 -17.34 12.96 11.04
CA SER A 88 -18.26 13.19 12.14
C SER A 88 -17.98 12.19 13.28
N SER A 89 -18.35 12.57 14.51
CA SER A 89 -18.02 11.78 15.70
C SER A 89 -18.65 10.38 15.71
N ASP A 90 -19.75 10.17 15.00
CA ASP A 90 -20.43 8.89 14.86
C ASP A 90 -19.70 7.90 13.93
N VAL A 91 -18.86 8.40 13.01
CA VAL A 91 -18.10 7.57 12.05
C VAL A 91 -16.58 7.54 12.31
N LEU A 92 -16.07 8.37 13.23
CA LEU A 92 -14.66 8.36 13.61
C LEU A 92 -14.22 6.96 14.08
N GLY A 93 -13.19 6.41 13.43
CA GLY A 93 -12.65 5.07 13.72
C GLY A 93 -13.55 3.91 13.30
N LYS A 94 -14.62 4.14 12.55
CA LYS A 94 -15.47 3.07 12.01
C LYS A 94 -14.86 2.47 10.74
N SER A 95 -15.25 1.24 10.43
CA SER A 95 -14.88 0.58 9.18
C SER A 95 -15.48 1.28 7.95
N TYR A 96 -14.98 0.93 6.77
CA TYR A 96 -15.47 1.47 5.50
C TYR A 96 -16.99 1.31 5.33
N ASN A 97 -17.56 0.15 5.67
CA ASN A 97 -19.01 -0.05 5.51
C ASN A 97 -19.86 0.80 6.47
N ASN A 98 -19.25 1.36 7.52
CA ASN A 98 -19.89 2.17 8.55
C ASN A 98 -19.50 3.66 8.48
N GLY A 99 -19.09 4.14 7.29
CA GLY A 99 -18.80 5.55 7.06
C GLY A 99 -17.35 5.98 7.24
N GLY A 100 -16.52 5.20 7.96
CA GLY A 100 -15.09 5.48 8.09
C GLY A 100 -14.24 4.84 7.00
N PHE A 101 -13.11 4.22 7.36
CA PHE A 101 -12.21 3.55 6.42
C PHE A 101 -11.43 2.44 7.11
N ASP A 102 -10.99 1.44 6.35
CA ASP A 102 -10.14 0.37 6.87
C ASP A 102 -8.67 0.65 6.55
N ALA A 103 -8.36 0.98 5.28
CA ALA A 103 -7.05 1.44 4.84
C ALA A 103 -7.19 2.61 3.85
N LEU A 104 -6.26 3.56 3.90
CA LEU A 104 -6.27 4.77 3.07
C LEU A 104 -4.93 4.98 2.38
N PHE A 105 -4.95 5.16 1.07
CA PHE A 105 -3.80 5.59 0.28
C PHE A 105 -3.67 7.11 0.32
N LEU A 106 -2.90 7.61 1.30
CA LEU A 106 -2.54 9.02 1.43
C LEU A 106 -1.02 9.23 1.32
N GLY A 107 -0.60 10.49 1.33
CA GLY A 107 0.79 10.88 1.45
C GLY A 107 0.85 12.20 2.21
N TYR A 108 1.98 12.42 2.89
CA TYR A 108 2.24 13.63 3.67
C TYR A 108 3.24 14.53 2.95
N ALA A 109 3.02 15.83 3.04
CA ALA A 109 4.05 16.82 2.78
C ALA A 109 4.78 17.06 4.11
N LEU A 110 5.98 16.53 4.24
CA LEU A 110 6.79 16.62 5.46
C LEU A 110 7.77 17.80 5.36
N GLY A 111 8.09 18.38 6.52
CA GLY A 111 9.18 19.34 6.65
C GLY A 111 10.55 18.67 6.58
N ILE A 112 11.61 19.48 6.53
CA ILE A 112 12.99 19.00 6.54
C ILE A 112 13.34 18.37 7.90
N ASP A 113 12.81 18.94 8.99
CA ASP A 113 12.94 18.39 10.33
C ASP A 113 11.89 17.32 10.60
N ALA A 114 12.32 16.21 11.21
CA ALA A 114 11.43 15.16 11.66
C ALA A 114 10.62 15.63 12.88
N ASP A 115 9.36 15.99 12.65
CA ASP A 115 8.37 16.27 13.69
C ASP A 115 7.12 15.38 13.45
N PRO A 116 7.02 14.22 14.12
CA PRO A 116 5.88 13.32 13.99
C PRO A 116 4.64 13.75 14.79
N TRP A 117 4.73 14.82 15.62
CA TRP A 117 3.69 15.17 16.60
C TRP A 117 2.30 15.26 15.99
N SER A 118 2.12 16.08 14.95
CA SER A 118 0.82 16.38 14.33
C SER A 118 0.11 15.14 13.78
N TYR A 119 0.87 14.09 13.50
CA TYR A 119 0.41 12.88 12.87
C TYR A 119 0.20 11.76 13.88
N TYR A 120 1.08 11.60 14.88
CA TYR A 120 1.08 10.42 15.74
C TYR A 120 0.78 10.69 17.21
N HIS A 121 0.84 11.92 17.72
CA HIS A 121 0.52 12.15 19.13
C HIS A 121 -0.99 11.96 19.39
N SER A 122 -1.38 11.31 20.49
CA SER A 122 -2.79 11.00 20.78
C SER A 122 -3.69 12.24 20.92
N SER A 123 -3.13 13.38 21.32
CA SER A 123 -3.84 14.67 21.34
C SER A 123 -4.18 15.22 19.94
N GLN A 124 -3.70 14.59 18.87
CA GLN A 124 -3.84 15.05 17.48
C GLN A 124 -4.85 14.22 16.69
N PHE A 125 -5.79 13.54 17.36
CA PHE A 125 -6.84 12.79 16.66
C PHE A 125 -7.68 13.66 15.72
N ALA A 126 -8.10 13.05 14.61
CA ALA A 126 -9.18 13.58 13.79
C ALA A 126 -10.46 13.76 14.64
N PRO A 127 -11.36 14.71 14.29
CA PRO A 127 -11.36 15.53 13.06
C PRO A 127 -10.54 16.82 13.14
N ILE A 128 -9.91 17.12 14.28
CA ILE A 128 -9.17 18.39 14.46
C ILE A 128 -7.70 18.23 14.06
N GLY A 129 -7.05 17.14 14.46
CA GLY A 129 -5.66 16.86 14.12
C GLY A 129 -5.49 15.86 12.98
N SER A 130 -4.23 15.53 12.65
CA SER A 130 -3.89 14.65 11.52
C SER A 130 -3.63 13.19 11.90
N ASN A 131 -3.87 12.80 13.15
CA ASN A 131 -3.87 11.41 13.61
C ASN A 131 -5.22 10.76 13.31
N TYR A 132 -5.54 10.62 12.02
CA TYR A 132 -6.80 10.02 11.54
C TYR A 132 -6.79 8.48 11.57
N TYR A 133 -5.65 7.86 11.86
CA TYR A 133 -5.52 6.42 12.14
C TYR A 133 -5.68 6.08 13.63
N LEU A 134 -5.94 7.08 14.48
CA LEU A 134 -6.21 6.90 15.91
C LEU A 134 -5.09 6.14 16.65
N TRP A 135 -3.84 6.39 16.25
CA TRP A 135 -2.67 5.80 16.89
C TRP A 135 -2.54 6.34 18.32
N ASN A 136 -2.53 5.45 19.30
CA ASN A 136 -2.49 5.79 20.71
C ASN A 136 -1.45 4.92 21.41
N ASN A 137 -0.32 5.53 21.77
CA ASN A 137 0.76 4.85 22.48
C ASN A 137 1.48 5.86 23.38
N SER A 138 1.57 5.57 24.68
CA SER A 138 2.14 6.49 25.67
C SER A 138 3.63 6.74 25.45
N GLN A 139 4.38 5.75 24.98
CA GLN A 139 5.81 5.89 24.67
C GLN A 139 6.01 6.76 23.42
N ASN A 140 5.17 6.59 22.40
CA ASN A 140 5.11 7.48 21.25
C ASN A 140 4.80 8.92 21.68
N ASP A 141 3.80 9.12 22.53
CA ASP A 141 3.42 10.47 22.97
C ASP A 141 4.58 11.16 23.72
N GLN A 142 5.27 10.43 24.58
CA GLN A 142 6.47 10.91 25.27
C GLN A 142 7.58 11.28 24.28
N LEU A 143 7.93 10.38 23.35
CA LEU A 143 9.01 10.61 22.39
C LEU A 143 8.68 11.76 21.44
N THR A 144 7.46 11.81 20.89
CA THR A 144 7.04 12.91 20.01
C THR A 144 6.99 14.26 20.74
N THR A 145 6.62 14.29 22.03
CA THR A 145 6.76 15.49 22.89
C THR A 145 8.20 15.95 22.96
N GLN A 146 9.11 15.03 23.28
CA GLN A 146 10.53 15.34 23.46
C GLN A 146 11.16 15.80 22.13
N ILE A 147 10.91 15.09 21.03
CA ILE A 147 11.37 15.47 19.68
C ILE A 147 10.98 16.91 19.35
N LYS A 148 9.73 17.30 19.66
CA LYS A 148 9.20 18.64 19.39
C LYS A 148 9.83 19.74 20.26
N GLN A 149 10.27 19.40 21.47
CA GLN A 149 10.82 20.35 22.46
C GLN A 149 12.36 20.42 22.43
N THR A 150 13.04 19.43 21.85
CA THR A 150 14.51 19.38 21.79
C THR A 150 15.07 20.20 20.63
N ILE A 151 15.88 21.21 20.96
CA ILE A 151 16.55 22.08 19.98
C ILE A 151 17.88 21.45 19.51
N ASP A 152 18.64 20.83 20.42
CA ASP A 152 19.91 20.18 20.06
C ASP A 152 19.67 19.08 19.02
N GLN A 153 20.32 19.20 17.87
CA GLN A 153 20.07 18.32 16.74
C GLN A 153 20.49 16.88 17.03
N THR A 154 21.63 16.67 17.69
CA THR A 154 22.13 15.32 17.98
C THR A 154 21.19 14.60 18.92
N GLN A 155 20.75 15.28 19.99
CA GLN A 155 19.78 14.74 20.94
C GLN A 155 18.42 14.50 20.27
N ARG A 156 17.92 15.44 19.46
CA ARG A 156 16.65 15.28 18.75
C ARG A 156 16.68 14.08 17.80
N LEU A 157 17.77 13.89 17.06
CA LEU A 157 17.91 12.75 16.14
C LEU A 157 18.01 11.41 16.88
N ASP A 158 18.57 11.37 18.08
CA ASP A 158 18.54 10.17 18.90
C ASP A 158 17.11 9.80 19.33
N LEU A 159 16.33 10.78 19.78
CA LEU A 159 14.91 10.59 20.09
C LEU A 159 14.11 10.13 18.86
N VAL A 160 14.38 10.70 17.68
CA VAL A 160 13.75 10.26 16.42
C VAL A 160 14.09 8.80 16.13
N ARG A 161 15.34 8.36 16.33
CA ARG A 161 15.72 6.94 16.14
C ARG A 161 14.96 6.01 17.11
N GLN A 162 14.82 6.41 18.37
CA GLN A 162 14.04 5.65 19.34
C GLN A 162 12.57 5.58 18.94
N TRP A 163 12.00 6.68 18.45
CA TRP A 163 10.60 6.74 17.98
C TRP A 163 10.36 5.86 16.75
N GLN A 164 11.28 5.84 15.78
CA GLN A 164 11.18 5.01 14.58
C GLN A 164 11.23 3.51 14.84
N ALA A 165 11.70 3.08 16.02
CA ALA A 165 11.80 1.68 16.41
C ALA A 165 10.56 1.17 17.17
N LEU A 166 9.58 2.04 17.45
CA LEU A 166 8.28 1.65 18.01
C LEU A 166 7.45 0.89 16.98
#